data_AF-A0A353QJH6-F1
#
_entry.id   AF-A0A353QJH6-F1
#
_cell.length_a   1.000
_cell.length_b   1.000
_cell.length_c   1.000
_cell.angle_alpha   90.00
_cell.angle_beta   90.00
_cell.angle_gamma   90.00
#
_symmetry.space_group_name_H-M   'P 1'
#
loop_
_entity.id
_entity.type
_entity.pdbx_description
1 polymer ?
#
loop_
_entity_poly.entity_id
_entity_poly.type
_entity_poly.pdbx_seq_one_letter_code
_entity_poly.pdbx_strand_id
1 'polypeptide(L)' 'MSAKPSKKVIRNFGETKGEAIMRQALEMKKIPFEQEAMIGYYRVDFLIESAKAVIEIDGVSHIVLDTQKRDMRKSDFLQ' A
#
# COMPACT_ATOMS: atom_id res chain seq x y z
N MET A 1 32.97 13.95 1.12
CA MET A 1 31.52 14.10 0.88
C MET A 1 30.90 12.72 1.01
N SER A 2 30.23 12.44 2.13
CA SER A 2 29.69 11.10 2.43
C SER A 2 28.39 10.87 1.67
N ALA A 3 28.37 9.89 0.77
CA ALA A 3 27.15 9.46 0.08
C ALA A 3 26.19 8.86 1.12
N LYS A 4 24.97 9.42 1.20
CA LYS A 4 23.91 8.90 2.08
C LYS A 4 23.64 7.43 1.73
N PRO A 5 23.42 6.55 2.71
CA PRO A 5 23.19 5.13 2.43
C PRO A 5 21.92 5.01 1.59
N SER A 6 22.06 4.46 0.39
CA SER A 6 20.96 4.02 -0.45
C SER A 6 20.11 3.06 0.37
N LYS A 7 18.86 3.46 0.65
CA LYS A 7 17.91 2.64 1.41
C LYS A 7 17.86 1.24 0.80
N LYS A 8 18.02 0.24 1.67
CA LYS A 8 18.00 -1.19 1.38
C LYS A 8 16.73 -1.52 0.59
N VAL A 9 16.87 -1.95 -0.66
CA VAL A 9 15.74 -2.44 -1.47
C VAL A 9 15.32 -3.78 -0.90
N ILE A 10 14.30 -3.77 -0.04
CA ILE A 10 13.67 -4.99 0.46
C ILE A 10 12.80 -5.51 -0.68
N ARG A 11 13.21 -6.61 -1.31
CA ARG A 11 12.34 -7.33 -2.24
C ARG A 11 11.27 -8.03 -1.39
N ASN A 12 10.06 -7.47 -1.39
CA ASN A 12 8.90 -8.09 -0.74
C ASN A 12 8.39 -9.24 -1.61
N PHE A 13 8.41 -10.47 -1.09
CA PHE A 13 7.91 -11.68 -1.75
C PHE A 13 6.36 -11.70 -1.92
N GLY A 14 5.67 -10.57 -1.69
CA GLY A 14 4.22 -10.39 -1.85
C GLY A 14 3.81 -9.17 -2.68
N GLU A 15 4.76 -8.44 -3.27
CA GLU A 15 4.48 -7.24 -4.08
C GLU A 15 3.77 -7.60 -5.40
N THR A 16 2.64 -6.96 -5.71
CA THR A 16 1.97 -7.15 -7.01
C THR A 16 2.73 -6.47 -8.15
N LYS A 17 2.45 -6.85 -9.41
CA LYS A 17 3.06 -6.18 -10.57
C LYS A 17 2.74 -4.67 -10.60
N GLY A 18 1.53 -4.29 -10.19
CA GLY A 18 1.12 -2.88 -10.13
C GLY A 18 1.91 -2.11 -9.07
N GLU A 19 2.05 -2.68 -7.88
CA GLU A 19 2.89 -2.11 -6.81
C GLU A 19 4.35 -1.99 -7.26
N ALA A 20 4.91 -3.02 -7.90
CA ALA A 20 6.28 -2.99 -8.39
C ALA A 20 6.54 -1.86 -9.40
N ILE A 21 5.57 -1.58 -10.28
CA ILE A 21 5.64 -0.47 -11.24
C ILE A 21 5.57 0.87 -10.50
N MET A 22 4.63 1.02 -9.55
CA MET A 22 4.49 2.25 -8.78
C MET A 22 5.75 2.54 -7.95
N ARG A 23 6.27 1.53 -7.25
CA ARG A 23 7.52 1.61 -6.48
C ARG A 23 8.66 2.11 -7.36
N GLN A 24 8.87 1.49 -8.53
CA GLN A 24 9.91 1.92 -9.46
C GLN A 24 9.71 3.37 -9.94
N ALA A 25 8.47 3.78 -10.23
CA ALA A 25 8.17 5.14 -10.64
C ALA A 25 8.50 6.17 -9.54
N LEU A 26 8.17 5.86 -8.29
CA LEU A 26 8.48 6.71 -7.13
C LEU A 26 9.99 6.77 -6.86
N GLU A 27 10.69 5.63 -6.92
CA GLU A 27 12.15 5.54 -6.82
C GLU A 27 12.86 6.36 -7.91
N MET A 28 12.44 6.22 -9.17
CA MET A 28 12.99 6.98 -10.30
C MET A 28 12.78 8.49 -10.14
N LYS A 29 11.62 8.90 -9.63
CA LYS A 29 11.30 10.31 -9.34
C LYS A 29 11.95 10.81 -8.05
N LYS A 30 12.64 9.95 -7.30
CA LYS A 30 13.26 10.25 -5.99
C LYS A 30 12.24 10.81 -4.99
N ILE A 31 10.98 10.37 -5.09
CA ILE A 31 9.94 10.72 -4.12
C ILE A 31 10.10 9.77 -2.93
N PRO A 32 10.26 10.27 -1.70
CA PRO A 32 10.23 9.42 -0.51
C PRO A 32 8.83 8.82 -0.31
N PHE A 33 8.76 7.51 -0.09
CA PHE A 33 7.53 6.80 0.21
C PHE A 33 7.77 5.70 1.24
N GLU A 34 6.69 5.26 1.87
CA GLU A 34 6.61 4.03 2.65
C GLU A 34 5.65 3.07 1.95
N GLN A 35 6.04 1.80 1.79
CA GLN A 35 5.22 0.79 1.15
C GLN A 35 4.57 -0.12 2.20
N GLU A 36 3.34 -0.56 1.95
CA GLU A 36 2.49 -1.30 2.91
C GLU A 36 2.36 -0.59 4.27
N ALA A 37 2.25 0.74 4.25
CA ALA A 37 2.25 1.57 5.44
C ALA A 37 0.94 1.40 6.25
N MET A 38 1.04 1.57 7.56
CA MET A 38 -0.12 1.56 8.46
C MET A 38 -0.53 2.99 8.82
N ILE A 39 -1.78 3.35 8.52
CA ILE A 39 -2.41 4.60 8.97
C ILE A 39 -3.52 4.23 9.95
N GLY A 40 -3.22 4.35 11.25
CA GLY A 40 -4.09 3.84 12.30
C GLY A 40 -4.26 2.32 12.17
N TYR A 41 -5.49 1.87 11.90
CA TYR A 41 -5.83 0.45 11.71
C TYR A 41 -5.86 0.01 10.23
N TYR A 42 -5.60 0.91 9.30
CA TYR A 42 -5.69 0.64 7.86
C TYR A 42 -4.30 0.47 7.27
N ARG A 43 -4.11 -0.59 6.46
CA ARG A 43 -2.91 -0.79 5.65
C ARG A 43 -3.16 -0.17 4.27
N VAL A 44 -2.20 0.61 3.79
CA VAL A 44 -2.22 1.27 2.47
C VAL A 44 -1.00 0.85 1.66
N ASP A 45 -1.11 0.79 0.34
CA ASP A 45 -0.01 0.28 -0.50
C ASP A 45 1.19 1.22 -0.51
N PHE A 46 0.97 2.53 -0.67
CA PHE A 46 2.03 3.55 -0.57
C PHE A 46 1.58 4.80 0.17
N LEU A 47 2.40 5.26 1.11
CA LEU A 47 2.25 6.53 1.83
C LEU A 47 3.33 7.52 1.40
N ILE A 48 2.92 8.74 1.06
CA ILE A 48 3.81 9.88 0.78
C ILE A 48 3.54 10.96 1.81
N GLU A 49 4.27 10.92 2.93
CA GLU A 49 4.04 11.80 4.08
C GLU A 49 4.15 13.29 3.74
N SER A 50 5.15 13.68 2.93
CA SER A 50 5.40 15.07 2.57
C SER A 50 4.24 15.70 1.78
N ALA A 51 3.49 14.87 1.05
CA ALA A 51 2.33 15.28 0.28
C ALA A 51 1.00 15.03 1.01
N LYS A 52 1.03 14.41 2.20
CA LYS A 52 -0.16 13.90 2.91
C LYS A 52 -1.06 13.06 1.97
N ALA A 53 -0.43 12.22 1.15
CA ALA A 53 -1.09 11.47 0.10
C ALA A 53 -0.88 9.97 0.26
N VAL A 54 -1.88 9.21 -0.15
CA VAL A 54 -1.87 7.75 -0.21
C VAL A 54 -2.09 7.32 -1.66
N ILE A 55 -1.42 6.25 -2.08
CA ILE A 55 -1.66 5.59 -3.37
C ILE A 55 -2.01 4.13 -3.07
N GLU A 56 -3.21 3.72 -3.47
CA GLU A 56 -3.65 2.32 -3.46
C GLU A 56 -3.56 1.75 -4.87
N ILE A 57 -3.09 0.53 -4.99
CA ILE A 57 -3.01 -0.21 -6.24
C ILE A 57 -4.16 -1.20 -6.27
N ASP A 58 -5.32 -0.72 -6.73
CA ASP A 58 -6.46 -1.58 -6.98
C ASP A 58 -6.15 -2.57 -8.11
N GLY A 59 -5.97 -3.85 -7.76
CA GLY A 59 -6.04 -4.93 -8.72
C GLY A 59 -7.47 -5.12 -9.25
N VAL A 60 -7.64 -5.90 -10.32
CA VAL A 60 -8.96 -6.47 -10.66
C VAL A 60 -9.27 -7.56 -9.62
N SER A 61 -9.62 -7.16 -8.40
CA SER A 61 -9.97 -8.08 -7.34
C SER A 61 -11.06 -7.50 -6.46
N HIS A 62 -12.29 -7.96 -6.73
CA HIS A 62 -13.25 -8.32 -5.70
C HIS A 62 -13.80 -7.24 -4.75
N ILE A 63 -14.04 -6.01 -5.24
CA ILE A 63 -14.95 -5.04 -4.58
C ILE A 63 -16.31 -5.69 -4.21
N VAL A 64 -16.71 -6.76 -4.91
CA VAL A 64 -17.96 -7.49 -4.65
C VAL A 64 -17.85 -8.57 -3.55
N LEU A 65 -16.70 -9.22 -3.31
CA LEU A 65 -16.63 -10.35 -2.37
C LEU A 65 -16.21 -9.98 -0.94
N ASP A 66 -15.31 -9.00 -0.77
CA ASP A 66 -14.84 -8.62 0.58
C ASP A 66 -15.79 -7.66 1.30
N THR A 67 -16.54 -6.84 0.55
CA THR A 67 -17.63 -6.04 1.10
C THR A 67 -18.73 -6.95 1.67
N GLN A 68 -19.12 -8.01 0.93
CA GLN A 68 -20.12 -8.99 1.40
C GLN A 68 -19.68 -9.78 2.65
N LYS A 69 -18.40 -10.15 2.74
CA LYS A 69 -17.89 -10.88 3.92
C LYS A 69 -17.75 -10.00 5.17
N ARG A 70 -17.49 -8.70 5.01
CA ARG A 70 -17.52 -7.75 6.15
C ARG A 70 -18.95 -7.41 6.58
N ASP A 71 -19.90 -7.33 5.63
CA ASP A 71 -21.30 -7.08 5.96
C ASP A 71 -22.00 -8.28 6.62
N MET A 72 -21.72 -9.52 6.20
CA MET A 72 -22.28 -10.71 6.88
C MET A 72 -21.90 -10.77 8.37
N ARG A 73 -20.66 -10.42 8.72
CA ARG A 73 -20.23 -10.42 10.13
C ARG A 73 -20.90 -9.34 10.98
N LYS A 74 -21.38 -8.25 10.37
CA LYS A 74 -22.15 -7.22 11.07
C LYS A 74 -23.60 -7.64 11.30
N SER A 75 -24.19 -8.39 10.36
CA SER A 75 -25.56 -8.89 10.49
C SER A 75 -25.71 -9.94 11.60
N ASP A 76 -24.74 -10.85 11.75
CA ASP A 76 -24.77 -11.87 12.81
C ASP A 76 -24.50 -11.32 14.22
N PHE A 77 -23.89 -10.13 14.33
CA PHE A 77 -23.56 -9.50 15.62
C PHE A 77 -24.69 -8.61 16.17
N LEU A 78 -25.70 -8.28 15.36
CA LEU A 78 -26.79 -7.36 15.71
C LEU A 78 -28.16 -8.04 15.86
N GLN A 79 -28.21 -9.38 15.88
CA GLN A 79 -29.35 -10.15 16.36
C GLN A 79 -29.18 -10.48 17.85
#